data_AF-A0A091C1A7-F1
#
_entry.id   AF-A0A091C1A7-F1
#
_cell.length_a   1.000
_cell.length_b   1.000
_cell.length_c   1.000
_cell.angle_alpha   90.00
_cell.angle_beta   90.00
_cell.angle_gamma   90.00
#
_symmetry.space_group_name_H-M   'P 1'
#
loop_
_entity.id
_entity.type
_entity.pdbx_description
1 polymer ?
#
loop_
_entity_poly.entity_id
_entity_poly.type
_entity_poly.pdbx_seq_one_letter_code
_entity_poly.pdbx_strand_id
1 'polypeptide(L)'
;MRRRVATAIIALALFLPIIFFDFGGIAVQLLGALLAVVGVYELFRMKGLALLSFEGILSTIGAIVLVLPNNPWFSYLPDTADKLILFYFVVMLLLGVSVISKNMYTIDEAGFPVLVSLYVGVGFQNFVEARATGLLVLLLGLFIVWATDIGAYMIGKKRMVNANYGQKFLQIKRSKEL
;
A
#
# COMPACT_ATOMS: atom_id res chain seq x y z
N MET A 1 13.64 5.69 22.50
CA MET A 1 14.07 4.47 21.78
C MET A 1 13.34 3.21 22.23
N ARG A 2 13.27 2.88 23.53
CA ARG A 2 12.62 1.66 24.04
C ARG A 2 11.19 1.41 23.49
N ARG A 3 10.32 2.43 23.47
CA ARG A 3 8.94 2.28 22.94
C ARG A 3 8.89 1.89 21.45
N ARG A 4 9.73 2.51 20.61
CA ARG A 4 9.77 2.23 19.16
C ARG A 4 10.25 0.80 18.85
N VAL A 5 11.22 0.31 19.61
CA VAL A 5 11.73 -1.07 19.48
C VAL A 5 10.68 -2.07 19.93
N ALA A 6 10.02 -1.81 21.07
CA ALA A 6 8.97 -2.70 21.58
C ALA A 6 7.80 -2.84 20.60
N THR A 7 7.31 -1.74 20.02
CA THR A 7 6.22 -1.78 19.03
C THR A 7 6.61 -2.55 17.77
N ALA A 8 7.86 -2.43 17.30
CA ALA A 8 8.34 -3.17 16.14
C ALA A 8 8.41 -4.68 16.41
N ILE A 9 8.91 -5.07 17.59
CA ILE A 9 8.97 -6.48 17.99
C ILE A 9 7.55 -7.06 18.10
N ILE A 10 6.62 -6.34 18.72
CA ILE A 10 5.22 -6.78 18.84
C ILE A 10 4.59 -6.95 17.46
N ALA A 11 4.78 -5.97 16.55
CA ALA A 11 4.25 -6.06 15.19
C ALA A 11 4.79 -7.30 14.47
N LEU A 12 6.10 -7.57 14.55
CA LEU A 12 6.72 -8.74 13.93
C LEU A 12 6.23 -10.06 14.55
N ALA A 13 6.07 -10.09 15.88
CA ALA A 13 5.57 -11.24 16.62
C ALA A 13 4.10 -11.57 16.32
N LEU A 14 3.30 -10.60 15.91
CA LEU A 14 1.93 -10.82 15.42
C LEU A 14 1.91 -11.17 13.93
N PHE A 15 2.72 -10.49 13.12
CA PHE A 15 2.73 -10.63 11.67
C PHE A 15 3.23 -12.01 11.19
N LEU A 16 4.33 -12.52 11.76
CA LEU A 16 4.91 -13.79 11.33
C LEU A 16 4.01 -15.00 11.57
N PRO A 17 3.35 -15.18 12.74
CA PRO A 17 2.42 -16.27 12.94
C PRO A 17 1.22 -16.25 11.97
N ILE A 18 0.68 -15.06 11.67
CA ILE A 18 -0.45 -14.94 10.72
C ILE A 18 -0.06 -15.49 9.36
N ILE A 19 1.14 -15.14 8.88
CA ILE A 19 1.68 -15.65 7.62
C ILE A 19 1.96 -17.15 7.66
N PHE A 20 2.47 -17.65 8.79
CA PHE A 20 2.84 -19.05 8.93
C PHE A 20 1.62 -19.97 8.97
N PHE A 21 0.65 -19.69 9.85
CA PHE A 21 -0.52 -20.55 10.05
C PHE A 21 -1.54 -20.42 8.93
N ASP A 22 -1.79 -19.21 8.41
CA ASP A 22 -2.61 -18.83 7.23
C ASP A 22 -4.08 -19.33 7.19
N PHE A 23 -4.46 -20.34 7.99
CA PHE A 23 -5.81 -20.90 8.13
C PHE A 23 -6.54 -21.10 6.80
N GLY A 24 -5.88 -21.78 5.84
CA GLY A 24 -6.43 -22.01 4.51
C GLY A 24 -6.39 -20.80 3.57
N GLY A 25 -5.53 -19.82 3.84
CA GLY A 25 -5.31 -18.62 3.02
C GLY A 25 -6.04 -17.38 3.52
N ILE A 26 -7.09 -17.56 4.33
CA ILE A 26 -8.00 -16.47 4.74
C ILE A 26 -7.28 -15.46 5.64
N ALA A 27 -6.37 -15.91 6.51
CA ALA A 27 -5.73 -15.02 7.47
C ALA A 27 -4.84 -13.97 6.77
N VAL A 28 -4.06 -14.40 5.76
CA VAL A 28 -3.23 -13.46 4.98
C VAL A 28 -4.06 -12.59 4.05
N GLN A 29 -5.17 -13.09 3.51
CA GLN A 29 -6.11 -12.29 2.72
C GLN A 29 -6.70 -11.13 3.55
N LEU A 30 -7.18 -11.42 4.77
CA LEU A 30 -7.72 -10.41 5.68
C LEU A 30 -6.64 -9.44 6.16
N LEU A 31 -5.44 -9.95 6.47
CA LEU A 31 -4.31 -9.09 6.81
C LEU A 31 -3.95 -8.15 5.66
N GLY A 32 -3.87 -8.67 4.43
CA GLY A 32 -3.62 -7.87 3.23
C GLY A 32 -4.68 -6.79 3.03
N ALA A 33 -5.96 -7.14 3.20
CA ALA A 33 -7.05 -6.18 3.09
C ALA A 33 -6.96 -5.09 4.18
N LEU A 34 -6.68 -5.46 5.43
CA LEU A 34 -6.47 -4.52 6.53
C LEU A 34 -5.30 -3.57 6.25
N LEU A 35 -4.17 -4.10 5.80
CA LEU A 35 -3.00 -3.31 5.45
C LEU A 35 -3.28 -2.39 4.25
N ALA A 36 -4.12 -2.82 3.31
CA ALA A 36 -4.56 -1.95 2.22
C ALA A 36 -5.40 -0.78 2.73
N VAL A 37 -6.32 -0.98 3.67
CA VAL A 37 -7.06 0.13 4.30
C VAL A 37 -6.11 1.12 4.98
N VAL A 38 -5.14 0.62 5.74
CA VAL A 38 -4.11 1.47 6.38
C VAL A 38 -3.27 2.20 5.34
N GLY A 39 -2.90 1.54 4.24
CA GLY A 39 -2.14 2.15 3.15
C GLY A 39 -2.90 3.29 2.46
N VAL A 40 -4.18 3.07 2.15
CA VAL A 40 -5.06 4.12 1.58
C VAL A 40 -5.21 5.26 2.58
N TYR A 41 -5.44 4.96 3.87
CA TYR A 41 -5.53 5.97 4.93
C TYR A 41 -4.30 6.88 4.99
N GLU A 42 -3.10 6.29 5.04
CA GLU A 42 -1.86 7.07 5.14
C GLU A 42 -1.65 7.94 3.89
N LEU A 43 -1.91 7.41 2.68
CA LEU A 43 -1.76 8.18 1.44
C LEU A 43 -2.77 9.33 1.35
N PHE A 44 -4.03 9.10 1.72
CA PHE A 44 -5.05 10.16 1.76
C PHE A 44 -4.67 11.24 2.77
N ARG A 45 -4.18 10.84 3.95
CA ARG A 45 -3.70 11.78 4.97
C ARG A 45 -2.54 12.63 4.48
N MET A 46 -1.61 12.06 3.69
CA MET A 46 -0.51 12.81 3.06
C MET A 46 -1.02 13.84 2.03
N LYS A 47 -2.12 13.53 1.35
CA LYS A 47 -2.78 14.46 0.41
C LYS A 47 -3.67 15.49 1.10
N GLY A 48 -3.89 15.38 2.41
CA GLY A 48 -4.80 16.24 3.17
C GLY A 48 -6.28 15.88 3.00
N LEU A 49 -6.58 14.69 2.48
CA LEU A 49 -7.93 14.18 2.31
C LEU A 49 -8.33 13.28 3.48
N ALA A 50 -9.62 13.27 3.81
CA ALA A 50 -10.16 12.37 4.84
C ALA A 50 -10.48 10.99 4.23
N LEU A 51 -10.18 9.91 4.94
CA LEU A 51 -10.55 8.56 4.51
C LEU A 51 -12.07 8.35 4.44
N LEU A 52 -12.82 9.02 5.33
CA LEU A 52 -14.29 8.97 5.36
C LEU A 52 -14.95 9.90 4.33
N SER A 53 -14.18 10.51 3.43
CA SER A 53 -14.75 11.19 2.27
C SER A 53 -15.33 10.17 1.28
N PHE A 54 -16.17 10.65 0.37
CA PHE A 54 -16.69 9.83 -0.73
C PHE A 54 -15.57 9.12 -1.51
N GLU A 55 -14.51 9.87 -1.85
CA GLU A 55 -13.33 9.36 -2.54
C GLU A 55 -12.56 8.32 -1.73
N GLY A 56 -12.38 8.57 -0.44
CA GLY A 56 -11.65 7.67 0.46
C GLY A 56 -12.36 6.34 0.64
N ILE A 57 -13.68 6.35 0.78
CA ILE A 57 -14.50 5.14 0.87
C ILE A 57 -14.39 4.33 -0.43
N LEU A 58 -14.61 4.96 -1.58
CA LEU A 58 -14.52 4.27 -2.87
C LEU A 58 -13.11 3.77 -3.17
N SER A 59 -12.07 4.56 -2.91
CA SER A 59 -10.69 4.12 -3.05
C SER A 59 -10.36 2.93 -2.16
N THR A 60 -10.89 2.91 -0.93
CA THR A 60 -10.68 1.80 0.01
C THR A 60 -11.38 0.53 -0.49
N ILE A 61 -12.62 0.65 -0.95
CA ILE A 61 -13.37 -0.47 -1.55
C ILE A 61 -12.62 -1.00 -2.77
N GLY A 62 -12.17 -0.11 -3.66
CA GLY A 62 -11.38 -0.49 -4.84
C GLY A 62 -10.11 -1.23 -4.47
N ALA A 63 -9.37 -0.76 -3.46
CA ALA A 63 -8.17 -1.45 -2.97
C ALA A 63 -8.51 -2.84 -2.42
N ILE A 64 -9.53 -2.97 -1.56
CA ILE A 64 -9.93 -4.26 -0.97
C ILE A 64 -10.34 -5.27 -2.05
N VAL A 65 -11.10 -4.82 -3.06
CA VAL A 65 -11.51 -5.65 -4.21
C VAL A 65 -10.29 -6.22 -4.95
N LEU A 66 -9.26 -5.41 -5.14
CA LEU A 66 -8.03 -5.87 -5.78
C LEU A 66 -7.26 -6.88 -4.91
N VAL A 67 -7.15 -6.62 -3.60
CA VAL A 67 -6.41 -7.49 -2.67
C VAL A 67 -7.04 -8.87 -2.56
N LEU A 68 -8.36 -8.95 -2.42
CA LEU A 68 -9.03 -10.22 -2.16
C LEU A 68 -9.07 -11.12 -3.42
N PRO A 69 -8.86 -12.44 -3.27
CA PRO A 69 -8.99 -13.38 -4.38
C PRO A 69 -10.44 -13.71 -4.70
N ASN A 70 -10.70 -14.24 -5.91
CA ASN A 70 -12.05 -14.61 -6.35
C ASN A 70 -12.69 -15.66 -5.46
N ASN A 71 -11.95 -16.70 -5.09
CA ASN A 71 -12.41 -17.70 -4.13
C ASN A 71 -11.77 -17.42 -2.77
N PRO A 72 -12.53 -17.27 -1.67
CA PRO A 72 -14.00 -17.41 -1.54
C PRO A 72 -14.82 -16.11 -1.68
N TRP A 73 -14.18 -14.95 -1.79
CA TRP A 73 -14.85 -13.66 -1.58
C TRP A 73 -15.79 -13.21 -2.70
N PHE A 74 -15.52 -13.65 -3.93
CA PHE A 74 -16.26 -13.29 -5.14
C PHE A 74 -16.73 -14.52 -5.91
N SER A 75 -17.02 -15.62 -5.20
CA SER A 75 -17.49 -16.89 -5.81
C SER A 75 -18.86 -16.80 -6.49
N TYR A 76 -19.56 -15.67 -6.32
CA TYR A 76 -20.81 -15.36 -7.00
C TYR A 76 -20.61 -14.75 -8.39
N LEU A 77 -19.40 -14.30 -8.72
CA LEU A 77 -19.07 -13.87 -10.08
C LEU A 77 -19.02 -15.10 -11.01
N PRO A 78 -19.46 -14.97 -12.27
CA PRO A 78 -19.25 -16.02 -13.27
C PRO A 78 -17.77 -16.38 -13.40
N ASP A 79 -17.45 -17.66 -13.64
CA ASP A 79 -16.06 -18.12 -13.80
C ASP A 79 -15.29 -17.41 -14.93
N THR A 80 -16.01 -16.84 -15.89
CA THR A 80 -15.46 -16.07 -17.01
C THR A 80 -15.22 -14.59 -16.68
N ALA A 81 -15.67 -14.11 -15.51
CA ALA A 81 -15.55 -12.72 -15.10
C ALA A 81 -14.30 -12.49 -14.25
N ASP A 82 -13.51 -11.48 -14.64
CA ASP A 82 -12.36 -11.02 -13.86
C ASP A 82 -12.84 -10.08 -12.74
N LYS A 83 -12.28 -10.20 -11.52
CA LYS A 83 -12.53 -9.26 -10.42
C LYS A 83 -12.15 -7.81 -10.77
N LEU A 84 -11.29 -7.61 -11.78
CA LEU A 84 -11.03 -6.30 -12.33
C LEU A 84 -12.30 -5.57 -12.78
N ILE A 85 -13.38 -6.28 -13.14
CA ILE A 85 -14.67 -5.66 -13.46
C ILE A 85 -15.26 -4.88 -12.27
N LEU A 86 -15.11 -5.40 -11.05
CA LEU A 86 -15.56 -4.75 -9.83
C LEU A 86 -14.71 -3.50 -9.55
N PHE A 87 -13.40 -3.59 -9.79
CA PHE A 87 -12.52 -2.43 -9.68
C PHE A 87 -12.86 -1.35 -10.71
N TYR A 88 -13.07 -1.73 -11.98
CA TYR A 88 -13.50 -0.79 -13.02
C TYR A 88 -14.85 -0.16 -12.72
N PHE A 89 -15.76 -0.90 -12.08
CA PHE A 89 -17.02 -0.34 -11.60
C PHE A 89 -16.78 0.74 -10.53
N VAL A 90 -15.87 0.53 -9.58
CA VAL A 90 -15.48 1.56 -8.58
C VAL A 90 -14.85 2.78 -9.27
N VAL A 91 -13.96 2.57 -10.24
CA VAL A 91 -13.35 3.66 -11.02
C VAL A 91 -14.41 4.44 -11.80
N MET A 92 -15.39 3.74 -12.40
CA MET A 92 -16.51 4.36 -13.08
C MET A 92 -17.36 5.22 -12.13
N LEU A 93 -17.58 4.79 -10.89
CA LEU A 93 -18.29 5.62 -9.89
C LEU A 93 -17.49 6.86 -9.51
N LEU A 94 -16.18 6.72 -9.26
CA LEU A 94 -15.29 7.85 -8.97
C LEU A 94 -15.29 8.88 -10.11
N LEU A 95 -15.15 8.42 -11.35
CA LEU A 95 -15.17 9.29 -12.53
C LEU A 95 -16.56 9.83 -12.86
N GLY A 96 -17.63 9.05 -12.63
CA GLY A 96 -19.01 9.45 -12.90
C GLY A 96 -19.44 10.66 -12.06
N VAL A 97 -18.91 10.80 -10.85
CA VAL A 97 -19.13 12.01 -10.03
C VAL A 97 -18.56 13.26 -10.69
N SER A 98 -17.44 13.16 -11.42
CA SER A 98 -16.90 14.32 -12.14
C SER A 98 -17.89 14.86 -13.18
N VAL A 99 -18.59 13.94 -13.88
CA VAL A 99 -19.61 14.28 -14.88
C VAL A 99 -20.85 14.90 -14.23
N ILE A 100 -21.34 14.32 -13.13
CA ILE A 100 -22.57 14.78 -12.46
C ILE A 100 -22.36 16.12 -11.72
N SER A 101 -21.15 16.35 -11.18
CA SER A 101 -20.82 17.50 -10.35
C SER A 101 -20.79 18.86 -11.06
N LYS A 102 -21.08 18.89 -12.38
CA LYS A 102 -21.02 20.09 -13.22
C LYS A 102 -19.70 20.86 -13.04
N ASN A 103 -18.58 20.13 -13.07
CA ASN A 103 -17.21 20.65 -13.01
C ASN A 103 -16.75 21.18 -11.62
N MET A 104 -17.45 20.85 -10.53
CA MET A 104 -16.92 21.05 -9.17
C MET A 104 -15.91 19.98 -8.77
N TYR A 105 -16.05 18.78 -9.34
CA TYR A 105 -15.12 17.67 -9.17
C TYR A 105 -14.53 17.31 -10.52
N THR A 106 -13.22 17.36 -10.63
CA THR A 106 -12.47 17.23 -11.87
C THR A 106 -11.86 15.85 -12.02
N ILE A 107 -11.47 15.49 -13.25
CA ILE A 107 -10.75 14.23 -13.51
C ILE A 107 -9.41 14.20 -12.76
N ASP A 108 -8.75 15.34 -12.60
CA ASP A 108 -7.48 15.44 -11.87
C ASP A 108 -7.66 15.11 -10.38
N GLU A 109 -8.77 15.52 -9.77
CA GLU A 109 -9.12 15.16 -8.40
C GLU A 109 -9.46 13.67 -8.28
N ALA A 110 -10.17 13.11 -9.26
CA ALA A 110 -10.48 11.68 -9.32
C ALA A 110 -9.25 10.79 -9.59
N GLY A 111 -8.22 11.33 -10.21
CA GLY A 111 -6.99 10.59 -10.50
C GLY A 111 -6.29 10.09 -9.25
N PHE A 112 -6.25 10.90 -8.18
CA PHE A 112 -5.56 10.52 -6.94
C PHE A 112 -6.19 9.29 -6.25
N PRO A 113 -7.51 9.26 -5.94
CA PRO A 113 -8.18 8.07 -5.38
C PRO A 113 -8.03 6.81 -6.25
N VAL A 114 -8.11 6.95 -7.58
CA VAL A 114 -7.94 5.82 -8.50
C VAL A 114 -6.52 5.28 -8.43
N LEU A 115 -5.49 6.14 -8.46
CA LEU A 115 -4.10 5.71 -8.39
C LEU A 115 -3.75 5.10 -7.03
N VAL A 116 -4.26 5.68 -5.95
CA VAL A 116 -4.04 5.16 -4.58
C VAL A 116 -4.65 3.77 -4.44
N SER A 117 -5.90 3.58 -4.87
CA SER A 117 -6.55 2.28 -4.80
C SER A 117 -5.82 1.23 -5.64
N LEU A 118 -5.37 1.59 -6.85
CA LEU A 118 -4.60 0.68 -7.71
C LEU A 118 -3.23 0.34 -7.11
N TYR A 119 -2.47 1.35 -6.68
CA TYR A 119 -1.12 1.18 -6.15
C TYR A 119 -1.12 0.30 -4.89
N VAL A 120 -1.98 0.63 -3.92
CA VAL A 120 -2.09 -0.12 -2.67
C VAL A 120 -2.73 -1.49 -2.89
N GLY A 121 -3.80 -1.54 -3.68
CA GLY A 121 -4.54 -2.76 -3.97
C GLY A 121 -3.68 -3.80 -4.68
N VAL A 122 -3.00 -3.44 -5.78
CA VAL A 122 -2.11 -4.36 -6.51
C VAL A 122 -0.90 -4.75 -5.66
N GLY A 123 -0.36 -3.82 -4.85
CA GLY A 123 0.75 -4.13 -3.94
C GLY A 123 0.39 -5.26 -2.96
N PHE A 124 -0.74 -5.14 -2.27
CA PHE A 124 -1.17 -6.15 -1.30
C PHE A 124 -1.82 -7.38 -1.95
N GLN A 125 -2.37 -7.26 -3.17
CA GLN A 125 -2.77 -8.42 -3.96
C GLN A 125 -1.57 -9.34 -4.22
N ASN A 126 -0.45 -8.80 -4.69
CA ASN A 126 0.76 -9.57 -4.92
C ASN A 126 1.31 -10.21 -3.62
N PHE A 127 1.15 -9.54 -2.48
CA PHE A 127 1.51 -10.10 -1.17
C PHE A 127 0.66 -11.35 -0.84
N VAL A 128 -0.66 -11.28 -1.06
CA VAL A 128 -1.58 -12.41 -0.87
C VAL A 128 -1.27 -13.54 -1.86
N GLU A 129 -1.06 -13.22 -3.13
CA GLU A 129 -0.75 -14.20 -4.19
C GLU A 129 0.60 -14.89 -3.97
N ALA A 130 1.62 -14.15 -3.54
CA ALA A 130 2.92 -14.71 -3.17
C ALA A 130 2.77 -15.75 -2.04
N ARG A 131 1.93 -15.46 -1.03
CA ARG A 131 1.65 -16.43 0.03
C ARG A 131 0.86 -17.64 -0.46
N ALA A 132 -0.11 -17.42 -1.33
CA ALA A 132 -0.92 -18.48 -1.92
C ALA A 132 -0.05 -19.43 -2.77
N THR A 133 0.96 -18.90 -3.45
CA THR A 133 1.96 -19.70 -4.18
C THR A 133 2.84 -20.53 -3.24
N GLY A 134 3.25 -19.95 -2.10
CA GLY A 134 3.91 -20.69 -1.04
C GLY A 134 4.57 -19.78 -0.02
N LEU A 135 4.71 -20.29 1.22
CA LEU A 135 5.34 -19.55 2.31
C LEU A 135 6.75 -19.05 1.96
N LEU A 136 7.57 -19.88 1.30
CA LEU A 136 8.93 -19.52 0.91
C LEU A 136 8.97 -18.36 -0.10
N VAL A 137 8.01 -18.29 -1.02
CA VAL A 137 7.95 -17.20 -2.01
C VAL A 137 7.67 -15.87 -1.32
N LEU A 138 6.71 -15.85 -0.40
CA LEU A 138 6.44 -14.64 0.38
C LEU A 138 7.63 -14.23 1.26
N LEU A 139 8.24 -15.19 1.98
CA LEU A 139 9.39 -14.91 2.84
C LEU A 139 10.59 -14.41 2.05
N LEU A 140 10.81 -14.94 0.83
CA LEU A 140 11.83 -14.44 -0.08
C LEU A 140 11.56 -12.98 -0.46
N GLY A 141 10.32 -12.63 -0.82
CA GLY A 141 9.94 -11.25 -1.13
C GLY A 141 10.19 -10.29 0.04
N LEU A 142 9.78 -10.67 1.25
CA LEU A 142 10.03 -9.89 2.46
C LEU A 142 11.52 -9.74 2.76
N PHE A 143 12.28 -10.83 2.63
CA PHE A 143 13.72 -10.81 2.84
C PHE A 143 14.43 -9.88 1.87
N ILE A 144 14.05 -9.89 0.58
CA ILE A 144 14.62 -8.98 -0.42
C ILE A 144 14.42 -7.52 0.01
N VAL A 145 13.20 -7.11 0.34
CA VAL A 145 12.89 -5.72 0.73
C VAL A 145 13.68 -5.32 1.97
N TRP A 146 13.66 -6.13 3.03
CA TRP A 146 14.38 -5.83 4.26
C TRP A 146 15.89 -5.80 4.06
N ALA A 147 16.45 -6.75 3.30
CA ALA A 147 17.87 -6.79 3.01
C ALA A 147 18.30 -5.57 2.18
N THR A 148 17.49 -5.15 1.20
CA THR A 148 17.78 -3.96 0.40
C THR A 148 17.70 -2.68 1.24
N ASP A 149 16.74 -2.55 2.14
CA ASP A 149 16.62 -1.39 3.03
C ASP A 149 17.81 -1.28 3.99
N ILE A 150 18.17 -2.40 4.63
CA ILE A 150 19.34 -2.47 5.53
C ILE A 150 20.62 -2.17 4.75
N GLY A 151 20.79 -2.77 3.57
CA GLY A 151 21.94 -2.56 2.70
C GLY A 151 22.09 -1.11 2.25
N ALA A 152 20.99 -0.50 1.80
CA ALA A 152 20.95 0.90 1.40
C ALA A 152 21.31 1.83 2.57
N TYR A 153 20.77 1.57 3.76
CA TYR A 153 21.12 2.34 4.96
C TYR A 153 22.60 2.22 5.34
N MET A 154 23.14 0.99 5.37
CA MET A 154 24.54 0.74 5.75
C MET A 154 25.53 1.38 4.76
N ILE A 155 25.31 1.18 3.46
CA ILE A 155 26.17 1.75 2.41
C ILE A 155 26.03 3.27 2.37
N GLY A 156 24.80 3.78 2.43
CA GLY A 156 24.49 5.20 2.45
C GLY A 156 25.18 5.92 3.61
N LYS A 157 25.07 5.38 4.84
CA LYS A 157 25.74 5.92 6.02
C LYS A 157 27.26 5.95 5.86
N LYS A 158 27.87 4.88 5.35
CA LYS A 158 29.32 4.82 5.13
C LYS A 158 29.79 5.85 4.10
N ARG A 159 29.06 6.02 2.99
CA ARG A 159 29.39 7.00 1.95
C ARG A 159 29.18 8.45 2.42
N MET A 160 28.13 8.71 3.18
CA MET A 160 27.86 10.04 3.76
C MET A 160 28.90 10.45 4.80
N VAL A 161 29.44 9.51 5.59
CA VAL A 161 30.51 9.80 6.55
C VAL A 161 31.84 10.08 5.84
N ASN A 162 32.12 9.40 4.73
CA ASN A 162 33.40 9.53 4.02
C ASN A 162 33.47 10.72 3.07
N ALA A 163 32.35 11.26 2.63
CA ALA A 163 32.32 12.45 1.81
C ALA A 163 31.91 13.65 2.66
N ASN A 164 32.59 14.79 2.48
CA ASN A 164 32.30 16.09 3.11
C ASN A 164 30.92 16.67 2.71
N TYR A 165 29.89 15.83 2.55
CA TYR A 165 28.52 16.22 2.20
C TYR A 165 27.87 17.04 3.29
N GLY A 166 28.22 16.88 4.57
CA GLY A 166 27.70 17.74 5.64
C GLY A 166 28.06 19.22 5.42
N GLN A 167 29.32 19.49 5.04
CA GLN A 167 29.80 20.84 4.72
C GLN A 167 29.21 21.35 3.39
N LYS A 168 29.15 20.51 2.34
CA LYS A 168 28.53 20.89 1.05
C LYS A 168 27.03 21.15 1.14
N PHE A 169 26.29 20.38 1.93
CA PHE A 169 24.85 20.56 2.12
C PHE A 169 24.55 21.84 2.89
N LEU A 170 25.34 22.15 3.93
CA LEU A 170 25.24 23.43 4.66
C LEU A 170 25.59 24.62 3.76
N GLN A 171 26.59 24.50 2.88
CA GLN A 171 26.90 25.55 1.89
C GLN A 171 25.75 25.77 0.89
N ILE A 172 25.14 24.70 0.36
CA ILE A 172 24.01 24.80 -0.58
C ILE A 172 22.78 25.40 0.11
N LYS A 173 22.54 25.08 1.38
CA LYS A 173 21.43 25.67 2.13
C LYS A 173 21.66 27.17 2.38
N ARG A 174 22.87 27.54 2.78
CA ARG A 174 23.27 28.94 3.04
C ARG A 174 23.29 29.80 1.78
N SER A 175 23.56 29.22 0.60
CA SER A 175 23.53 29.94 -0.68
C SER A 175 22.13 30.15 -1.27
N LYS A 176 21.10 29.54 -0.67
CA LYS A 176 19.69 29.74 -1.06
C LYS A 176 18.93 30.68 -0.11
N GLU A 177 19.55 31.04 1.01
CA GLU A 177 19.03 31.98 2.02
C GLU A 177 19.63 33.40 1.87
N LEU A 178 20.50 33.61 0.88
CA LEU A 178 21.05 34.90 0.42
C LEU A 178 20.49 35.23 -0.96
#